data_AF-A0A424NH58-F1
#
_entry.id   AF-A0A424NH58-F1
#
_cell.length_a   1.000
_cell.length_b   1.000
_cell.length_c   1.000
_cell.angle_alpha   90.00
_cell.angle_beta   90.00
_cell.angle_gamma   90.00
#
_symmetry.space_group_name_H-M   'P 1'
#
loop_
_entity.id
_entity.type
_entity.pdbx_description
1 polymer ?
#
loop_
_entity_poly.entity_id
_entity_poly.type
_entity_poly.pdbx_seq_one_letter_code
_entity_poly.pdbx_strand_id
1 'polypeptide(L)'
;MNTKFATLLFLSLIVLFSSSCRKEEGCMNPLAINYNPDAEEDDGSCLILGCTNPTMFNYDPYANTDNGGCIPFINGCTDATMFNYDPNANTDNGTCLTAQQAAIGLWDVSPDCDDITIPVIGSISLNDQIPESIEVNEGSGDIIFIDLGTSQIEGNIASDGTIIVSPQNTNIDLMGFSVDLTVSGDGLLETENSGYMDLDYDLDIPIVGTQNVSCSIILTR
;
A
#
# COMPACT_ATOMS: atom_id res chain seq x y z
N MET A 1 49.69 36.57 78.83
CA MET A 1 48.63 35.55 78.80
C MET A 1 47.55 36.01 77.82
N ASN A 2 47.33 35.20 76.77
CA ASN A 2 46.06 35.04 76.04
C ASN A 2 45.31 36.25 75.49
N THR A 3 45.76 36.80 74.35
CA THR A 3 44.80 37.37 73.38
C THR A 3 45.16 37.06 71.93
N LYS A 4 46.44 37.04 71.53
CA LYS A 4 46.83 36.72 70.13
C LYS A 4 46.70 35.25 69.73
N PHE A 5 46.81 34.30 70.67
CA PHE A 5 46.62 32.87 70.40
C PHE A 5 45.14 32.47 70.28
N ALA A 6 44.24 33.22 70.94
CA ALA A 6 42.80 32.99 70.87
C ALA A 6 42.20 33.48 69.54
N THR A 7 42.77 34.53 68.93
CA THR A 7 42.31 35.04 67.62
C THR A 7 42.75 34.16 66.45
N LEU A 8 43.93 33.51 66.52
CA LEU A 8 44.37 32.56 65.49
C LEU A 8 43.57 31.24 65.53
N LEU A 9 43.19 30.76 66.72
CA LEU A 9 42.35 29.57 66.91
C LEU A 9 40.89 29.78 66.48
N PHE A 10 40.35 31.00 66.58
CA PHE A 10 39.03 31.33 66.04
C PHE A 10 39.04 31.49 64.51
N LEU A 11 40.13 32.00 63.92
CA LEU A 11 40.25 32.05 62.45
C LEU A 11 40.46 30.66 61.85
N SER A 12 41.13 29.72 62.54
CA SER A 12 41.31 28.34 62.02
C SER A 12 40.07 27.46 62.21
N LEU A 13 39.16 27.79 63.15
CA LEU A 13 37.91 27.06 63.35
C LEU A 13 36.82 27.49 62.34
N ILE A 14 36.84 28.74 61.87
CA ILE A 14 35.92 29.22 60.81
C ILE A 14 36.25 28.58 59.44
N VAL A 15 37.51 28.19 59.21
CA VAL A 15 37.92 27.45 58.00
C VAL A 15 37.63 25.94 58.11
N LEU A 16 37.34 25.42 59.30
CA LEU A 16 36.90 24.03 59.50
C LEU A 16 35.37 23.86 59.49
N PHE A 17 34.60 24.95 59.57
CA PHE A 17 33.13 24.96 59.42
C PHE A 17 32.65 25.57 58.08
N SER A 18 33.58 25.82 57.16
CA SER A 18 33.26 26.07 55.75
C SER A 18 33.60 24.85 54.90
N SER A 19 33.44 23.64 55.46
CA SER A 19 33.03 22.50 54.64
C SER A 19 31.65 22.86 54.08
N SER A 20 31.65 23.58 52.96
CA SER A 20 30.46 23.84 52.16
C SER A 20 29.63 22.57 52.15
N CYS A 21 28.37 22.69 52.55
CA CYS A 21 27.34 21.78 52.10
C CYS A 21 27.31 21.91 50.57
N ARG A 22 28.15 21.14 49.87
CA ARG A 22 28.12 21.09 48.41
C ARG A 22 27.06 20.05 48.11
N LYS A 23 25.89 20.51 47.65
CA LYS A 23 24.87 19.63 47.12
C LYS A 23 25.49 18.78 46.03
N GLU A 24 25.12 17.50 46.00
CA GLU A 24 25.48 16.63 44.89
C GLU A 24 24.65 17.06 43.68
N GLU A 25 25.32 17.65 42.70
CA GLU A 25 24.73 18.04 41.42
C GLU A 25 24.74 16.85 40.46
N GLY A 26 23.62 16.62 39.76
CA GLY A 26 23.51 15.58 38.76
C GLY A 26 22.10 15.49 38.19
N CYS A 27 21.92 14.70 37.14
CA CYS A 27 20.60 14.55 36.52
C CYS A 27 19.59 13.92 37.51
N MET A 28 18.53 14.66 37.84
CA MET A 28 17.46 14.16 38.72
C MET A 28 16.29 13.50 37.95
N ASN A 29 16.32 13.49 36.60
CA ASN A 29 15.26 12.90 35.79
C ASN A 29 15.43 11.36 35.69
N PRO A 30 14.50 10.55 36.23
CA PRO A 30 14.60 9.09 36.21
C PRO A 30 14.45 8.46 34.81
N LEU A 31 14.01 9.22 33.80
CA LEU A 31 13.92 8.77 32.41
C LEU A 31 15.24 8.96 31.64
N ALA A 32 16.21 9.68 32.20
CA ALA A 32 17.49 9.93 31.55
C ALA A 32 18.48 8.77 31.77
N ILE A 33 19.31 8.48 30.76
CA ILE A 33 20.30 7.40 30.84
C ILE A 33 21.43 7.70 31.85
N ASN A 34 21.62 8.98 32.19
CA ASN A 34 22.58 9.47 33.17
C ASN A 34 21.91 9.93 34.48
N TYR A 35 20.73 9.41 34.81
CA TYR A 35 20.07 9.65 36.10
C TYR A 35 21.00 9.36 37.28
N ASN A 36 21.14 10.32 38.19
CA ASN A 36 21.86 10.17 39.44
C ASN A 36 20.85 10.13 40.62
N PRO A 37 20.62 8.97 41.26
CA PRO A 37 19.71 8.88 42.41
C PRO A 37 20.22 9.60 43.66
N ASP A 38 21.51 9.89 43.73
CA ASP A 38 22.16 10.59 44.86
C ASP A 38 22.20 12.11 44.65
N ALA A 39 21.79 12.62 43.48
CA ALA A 39 21.73 14.05 43.20
C ALA A 39 20.65 14.76 44.04
N GLU A 40 21.06 15.86 44.67
CA GLU A 40 20.19 16.75 45.45
C GLU A 40 19.77 18.00 44.66
N GLU A 41 20.46 18.30 43.56
CA GLU A 41 20.16 19.40 42.64
C GLU A 41 20.38 18.99 41.18
N ASP A 42 19.41 19.31 40.32
CA ASP A 42 19.49 19.02 38.89
C ASP A 42 20.49 19.95 38.22
N ASP A 43 21.49 19.36 37.58
CA ASP A 43 22.54 20.09 36.86
C ASP A 43 22.18 20.38 35.40
N GLY A 44 20.99 19.94 34.96
CA GLY A 44 20.52 20.11 33.58
C GLY A 44 21.27 19.22 32.57
N SER A 45 22.08 18.25 33.02
CA SER A 45 22.84 17.35 32.16
C SER A 45 22.06 16.13 31.70
N CYS A 46 20.79 15.97 32.11
CA CYS A 46 19.97 14.81 31.77
C CYS A 46 19.94 14.50 30.27
N LEU A 47 20.26 13.27 29.90
CA LEU A 47 20.27 12.73 28.54
C LEU A 47 19.07 11.80 28.36
N ILE A 48 18.03 12.28 27.69
CA ILE A 48 16.84 11.51 27.34
C ILE A 48 17.02 11.01 25.92
N LEU A 49 17.16 9.69 25.78
CA LEU A 49 17.38 9.03 24.49
C LEU A 49 16.06 8.88 23.73
N GLY A 50 16.06 9.23 22.46
CA GLY A 50 14.93 9.01 21.55
C GLY A 50 15.15 9.71 20.21
N CYS A 51 14.19 9.61 19.30
CA CYS A 51 14.32 10.32 18.03
C CYS A 51 14.06 11.82 18.25
N THR A 52 15.07 12.64 18.00
CA THR A 52 15.00 14.10 18.23
C THR A 52 14.51 14.87 17.00
N ASN A 53 14.33 14.21 15.86
CA ASN A 53 13.91 14.85 14.62
C ASN A 53 12.36 14.82 14.48
N PRO A 54 11.67 15.99 14.48
CA PRO A 54 10.21 16.06 14.36
C PRO A 54 9.65 15.61 13.02
N THR A 55 10.49 15.37 12.00
CA THR A 55 10.06 14.85 10.70
C THR A 55 10.08 13.33 10.61
N MET A 56 10.23 12.63 11.74
CA MET A 56 10.36 11.17 11.80
C MET A 56 9.13 10.55 12.50
N PHE A 57 8.78 9.33 12.09
CA PHE A 57 7.59 8.60 12.54
C PHE A 57 7.55 8.40 14.06
N ASN A 58 8.70 8.16 14.67
CA ASN A 58 8.85 7.92 16.11
C ASN A 58 9.50 9.10 16.86
N TYR A 59 9.27 10.33 16.39
CA TYR A 59 9.71 11.54 17.09
C TYR A 59 9.26 11.54 18.56
N ASP A 60 10.21 11.73 19.47
CA ASP A 60 9.95 11.88 20.89
C ASP A 60 10.20 13.34 21.30
N PRO A 61 9.15 14.10 21.66
CA PRO A 61 9.29 15.50 22.08
C PRO A 61 10.04 15.69 23.40
N TYR A 62 10.27 14.62 24.17
CA TYR A 62 11.05 14.64 25.41
C TYR A 62 12.51 14.25 25.19
N ALA A 63 12.86 13.66 24.04
CA ALA A 63 14.23 13.29 23.73
C ALA A 63 15.07 14.54 23.45
N ASN A 64 16.27 14.57 24.02
CA ASN A 64 17.27 15.60 23.75
C ASN A 64 18.57 15.04 23.19
N THR A 65 18.66 13.70 23.12
CA THR A 65 19.82 12.98 22.64
C THR A 65 19.35 11.90 21.66
N ASP A 66 19.79 12.01 20.41
CA ASP A 66 19.45 11.00 19.39
C ASP A 66 20.11 9.66 19.71
N ASN A 67 19.34 8.58 19.63
CA ASN A 67 19.80 7.22 19.83
C ASN A 67 20.09 6.48 18.50
N GLY A 68 19.96 7.15 17.36
CA GLY A 68 20.13 6.56 16.03
C GLY A 68 18.95 5.68 15.60
N GLY A 69 17.86 5.66 16.36
CA GLY A 69 16.67 4.83 16.14
C GLY A 69 15.53 5.56 15.42
N CYS A 70 15.76 6.72 14.81
CA CYS A 70 14.73 7.45 14.07
C CYS A 70 14.21 6.65 12.86
N ILE A 71 12.89 6.48 12.76
CA ILE A 71 12.21 5.76 11.68
C ILE A 71 11.57 6.80 10.74
N PRO A 72 11.85 6.79 9.43
CA PRO A 72 11.21 7.72 8.50
C PRO A 72 9.73 7.40 8.34
N PHE A 73 8.93 8.40 7.97
CA PHE A 73 7.59 8.16 7.45
C PHE A 73 7.68 7.39 6.13
N ILE A 74 7.06 6.22 6.07
CA ILE A 74 6.88 5.42 4.85
C ILE A 74 5.39 5.46 4.55
N ASN A 75 5.04 6.20 3.50
CA ASN A 75 3.68 6.43 3.07
C ASN A 75 3.19 5.31 2.17
N GLY A 76 2.01 4.78 2.43
CA GLY A 76 1.36 3.76 1.61
C GLY A 76 0.10 3.25 2.30
N CYS A 77 -0.59 2.29 1.69
CA CYS A 77 -1.75 1.69 2.33
C CYS A 77 -1.31 0.79 3.49
N THR A 78 -1.75 1.10 4.71
CA THR A 78 -1.40 0.33 5.92
C THR A 78 -2.44 -0.73 6.28
N ASP A 79 -3.55 -0.81 5.56
CA ASP A 79 -4.64 -1.76 5.82
C ASP A 79 -4.41 -3.06 5.04
N ALA A 80 -4.13 -4.14 5.77
CA ALA A 80 -3.84 -5.46 5.21
C ALA A 80 -5.03 -6.14 4.51
N THR A 81 -6.23 -5.56 4.56
CA THR A 81 -7.42 -6.06 3.85
C THR A 81 -7.60 -5.40 2.48
N MET A 82 -6.80 -4.38 2.15
CA MET A 82 -6.89 -3.63 0.91
C MET A 82 -5.95 -4.21 -0.16
N PHE A 83 -6.33 -4.03 -1.43
CA PHE A 83 -5.66 -4.65 -2.56
C PHE A 83 -4.22 -4.15 -2.76
N ASN A 84 -3.97 -2.86 -2.47
CA ASN A 84 -2.66 -2.24 -2.58
C ASN A 84 -1.94 -2.05 -1.23
N TYR A 85 -2.19 -2.94 -0.27
CA TYR A 85 -1.48 -2.97 1.02
C TYR A 85 0.05 -2.99 0.83
N ASP A 86 0.75 -2.06 1.50
CA ASP A 86 2.22 -2.05 1.55
C ASP A 86 2.68 -2.44 2.96
N PRO A 87 3.31 -3.63 3.13
CA PRO A 87 3.81 -4.08 4.42
C PRO A 87 4.96 -3.22 4.98
N ASN A 88 5.55 -2.34 4.18
CA ASN A 88 6.58 -1.41 4.63
C ASN A 88 6.01 -0.05 5.03
N ALA A 89 4.77 0.25 4.67
CA ALA A 89 4.13 1.50 5.05
C ALA A 89 3.89 1.54 6.57
N ASN A 90 4.25 2.65 7.19
CA ASN A 90 3.94 2.94 8.60
C ASN A 90 2.96 4.10 8.74
N THR A 91 2.57 4.71 7.63
CA THR A 91 1.75 5.91 7.59
C THR A 91 0.76 5.81 6.44
N ASP A 92 -0.52 5.75 6.77
CA ASP A 92 -1.59 5.80 5.78
C ASP A 92 -1.59 7.17 5.11
N ASN A 93 -1.51 7.14 3.77
CA ASN A 93 -1.55 8.32 2.92
C ASN A 93 -2.92 8.50 2.25
N GLY A 94 -3.91 7.67 2.58
CA GLY A 94 -5.24 7.68 2.00
C GLY A 94 -5.33 7.10 0.60
N THR A 95 -4.31 6.36 0.14
CA THR A 95 -4.31 5.72 -1.20
C THR A 95 -4.77 4.27 -1.18
N CYS A 96 -5.33 3.76 -0.09
CA CYS A 96 -5.86 2.39 -0.04
C CYS A 96 -6.98 2.17 -1.07
N LEU A 97 -6.88 1.10 -1.86
CA LEU A 97 -7.85 0.72 -2.89
C LEU A 97 -8.33 -0.71 -2.68
N THR A 98 -9.63 -0.95 -2.86
CA THR A 98 -10.15 -2.31 -3.06
C THR A 98 -9.78 -2.80 -4.45
N ALA A 99 -9.84 -4.12 -4.68
CA ALA A 99 -9.60 -4.68 -6.01
C ALA A 99 -10.59 -4.09 -7.04
N GLN A 100 -11.85 -3.90 -6.66
CA GLN A 100 -12.84 -3.23 -7.49
C GLN A 100 -12.44 -1.79 -7.84
N GLN A 101 -11.99 -1.00 -6.87
CA GLN A 101 -11.53 0.38 -7.12
C GLN A 101 -10.30 0.43 -8.02
N ALA A 102 -9.40 -0.55 -7.90
CA ALA A 102 -8.23 -0.67 -8.75
C ALA A 102 -8.58 -1.11 -10.19
N ALA A 103 -9.62 -1.93 -10.36
CA ALA A 103 -10.08 -2.38 -11.67
C ALA A 103 -10.79 -1.30 -12.50
N ILE A 104 -11.44 -0.32 -11.86
CA ILE A 104 -12.22 0.71 -12.58
C ILE A 104 -11.32 1.65 -13.39
N GLY A 105 -11.72 1.91 -14.63
CA GLY A 105 -11.07 2.86 -15.53
C GLY A 105 -10.77 2.28 -16.91
N LEU A 106 -9.93 3.00 -17.65
CA LEU A 106 -9.47 2.59 -18.97
C LEU A 106 -8.25 1.69 -18.84
N TRP A 107 -8.27 0.59 -19.58
CA TRP A 107 -7.19 -0.39 -19.67
C TRP A 107 -6.78 -0.56 -21.12
N ASP A 108 -5.48 -0.45 -21.38
CA ASP A 108 -4.92 -0.89 -22.65
C ASP A 108 -4.88 -2.42 -22.65
N VAL A 109 -5.31 -3.03 -23.75
CA VAL A 109 -5.40 -4.49 -23.86
C VAL A 109 -4.58 -5.02 -25.02
N SER A 110 -3.95 -6.16 -24.79
CA SER A 110 -3.24 -6.92 -25.83
C SER A 110 -3.83 -8.32 -25.90
N PRO A 111 -4.81 -8.56 -26.79
CA PRO A 111 -5.43 -9.87 -26.98
C PRO A 111 -4.50 -10.81 -27.75
N ASP A 112 -4.50 -12.08 -27.34
CA ASP A 112 -3.95 -13.23 -28.06
C ASP A 112 -5.02 -14.32 -28.11
N CYS A 113 -5.81 -14.29 -29.18
CA CYS A 113 -6.93 -15.18 -29.46
C CYS A 113 -6.59 -16.24 -30.50
N ASP A 114 -7.13 -17.43 -30.31
CA ASP A 114 -7.14 -18.48 -31.34
C ASP A 114 -7.97 -18.07 -32.57
N ASP A 115 -7.51 -18.46 -33.76
CA ASP A 115 -8.23 -18.21 -35.01
C ASP A 115 -9.32 -19.26 -35.25
N ILE A 116 -10.52 -18.82 -35.66
CA ILE A 116 -11.60 -19.72 -36.12
C ILE A 116 -11.42 -20.01 -37.59
N THR A 117 -11.31 -21.28 -37.99
CA THR A 117 -11.33 -21.65 -39.42
C THR A 117 -12.71 -22.13 -39.86
N ILE A 118 -13.37 -21.36 -40.72
CA ILE A 118 -14.67 -21.73 -41.29
C ILE A 118 -14.49 -22.19 -42.75
N PRO A 119 -14.98 -23.40 -43.13
CA PRO A 119 -14.76 -23.97 -44.48
C PRO A 119 -15.23 -23.10 -45.66
N VAL A 120 -16.16 -22.17 -45.42
CA VAL A 120 -16.81 -21.35 -46.47
C VAL A 120 -16.27 -19.93 -46.54
N ILE A 121 -15.76 -19.38 -45.44
CA ILE A 121 -15.36 -17.96 -45.35
C ILE A 121 -13.90 -17.72 -44.93
N GLY A 122 -13.13 -18.78 -44.63
CA GLY A 122 -11.72 -18.68 -44.24
C GLY A 122 -11.52 -18.54 -42.74
N SER A 123 -10.35 -18.05 -42.33
CA SER A 123 -10.00 -17.82 -40.93
C SER A 123 -10.51 -16.46 -40.44
N ILE A 124 -11.14 -16.44 -39.27
CA ILE A 124 -11.55 -15.23 -38.54
C ILE A 124 -10.64 -15.12 -37.32
N SER A 125 -9.99 -13.96 -37.17
CA SER A 125 -9.21 -13.65 -35.97
C SER A 125 -10.03 -12.75 -35.05
N LEU A 126 -10.24 -13.18 -33.80
CA LEU A 126 -10.91 -12.37 -32.78
C LEU A 126 -10.03 -11.24 -32.24
N ASN A 127 -8.71 -11.31 -32.47
CA ASN A 127 -7.77 -10.25 -32.13
C ASN A 127 -8.17 -8.90 -32.73
N ASP A 128 -8.69 -8.91 -33.96
CA ASP A 128 -9.11 -7.68 -34.67
C ASP A 128 -10.47 -7.14 -34.19
N GLN A 129 -11.21 -7.92 -33.41
CA GLN A 129 -12.55 -7.54 -32.93
C GLN A 129 -12.54 -7.03 -31.48
N ILE A 130 -11.50 -7.36 -30.72
CA ILE A 130 -11.29 -6.80 -29.39
C ILE A 130 -10.64 -5.42 -29.56
N PRO A 131 -11.16 -4.36 -28.91
CA PRO A 131 -10.60 -3.02 -29.03
C PRO A 131 -9.20 -2.96 -28.41
N GLU A 132 -8.38 -1.98 -28.81
CA GLU A 132 -7.05 -1.75 -28.21
C GLU A 132 -7.14 -1.31 -26.73
N SER A 133 -8.31 -0.84 -26.30
CA SER A 133 -8.57 -0.44 -24.92
C SER A 133 -10.00 -0.80 -24.51
N ILE A 134 -10.19 -1.22 -23.26
CA ILE A 134 -11.49 -1.49 -22.64
C ILE A 134 -11.76 -0.53 -21.50
N GLU A 135 -13.03 -0.23 -21.24
CA GLU A 135 -13.45 0.55 -20.07
C GLU A 135 -14.11 -0.37 -19.04
N VAL A 136 -13.60 -0.36 -17.81
CA VAL A 136 -14.17 -1.08 -16.68
C VAL A 136 -14.93 -0.11 -15.80
N ASN A 137 -16.24 -0.33 -15.68
CA ASN A 137 -17.15 0.50 -14.91
C ASN A 137 -17.59 -0.20 -13.61
N GLU A 138 -17.90 0.61 -12.60
CA GLU A 138 -18.36 0.13 -11.29
C GLU A 138 -19.77 -0.49 -11.37
N GLY A 139 -19.93 -1.65 -10.74
CA GLY A 139 -21.21 -2.28 -10.49
C GLY A 139 -21.61 -2.29 -9.01
N SER A 140 -22.72 -2.97 -8.69
CA SER A 140 -23.15 -3.13 -7.31
C SER A 140 -22.41 -4.28 -6.62
N GLY A 141 -21.86 -4.04 -5.42
CA GLY A 141 -21.08 -5.05 -4.69
C GLY A 141 -19.78 -5.34 -5.43
N ASP A 142 -19.41 -6.60 -5.59
CA ASP A 142 -18.17 -7.02 -6.25
C ASP A 142 -18.28 -7.10 -7.80
N ILE A 143 -19.33 -6.51 -8.38
CA ILE A 143 -19.58 -6.54 -9.83
C ILE A 143 -18.78 -5.44 -10.53
N ILE A 144 -18.21 -5.78 -11.69
CA ILE A 144 -17.62 -4.85 -12.65
C ILE A 144 -18.27 -5.04 -14.02
N PHE A 145 -18.44 -3.95 -14.76
CA PHE A 145 -18.90 -3.97 -16.15
C PHE A 145 -17.71 -3.72 -17.07
N ILE A 146 -17.45 -4.65 -17.98
CA ILE A 146 -16.32 -4.58 -18.91
C ILE A 146 -16.87 -4.24 -20.29
N ASP A 147 -16.53 -3.06 -20.80
CA ASP A 147 -16.88 -2.61 -22.13
C ASP A 147 -15.84 -3.08 -23.15
N LEU A 148 -16.24 -4.01 -24.02
CA LEU A 148 -15.44 -4.55 -25.13
C LEU A 148 -15.69 -3.77 -26.44
N GLY A 149 -16.16 -2.53 -26.35
CA GLY A 149 -16.39 -1.62 -27.48
C GLY A 149 -17.77 -1.75 -28.10
N THR A 150 -18.16 -2.94 -28.55
CA THR A 150 -19.50 -3.19 -29.11
C THR A 150 -20.45 -3.91 -28.16
N SER A 151 -19.90 -4.51 -27.11
CA SER A 151 -20.65 -5.28 -26.12
C SER A 151 -20.13 -4.98 -24.72
N GLN A 152 -21.01 -5.18 -23.73
CA GLN A 152 -20.66 -5.07 -22.32
C GLN A 152 -20.91 -6.42 -21.67
N ILE A 153 -19.94 -6.88 -20.88
CA ILE A 153 -20.03 -8.12 -20.11
C ILE A 153 -19.90 -7.79 -18.62
N GLU A 154 -20.49 -8.63 -17.77
CA GLU A 154 -20.35 -8.51 -16.32
C GLU A 154 -19.26 -9.45 -15.80
N GLY A 155 -18.40 -8.95 -14.91
CA GLY A 155 -17.46 -9.75 -14.13
C GLY A 155 -17.70 -9.59 -12.64
N ASN A 156 -17.28 -10.56 -11.84
CA ASN A 156 -17.15 -10.43 -10.40
C ASN A 156 -15.67 -10.37 -10.02
N ILE A 157 -15.27 -9.40 -9.20
CA ILE A 157 -13.89 -9.24 -8.76
C ILE A 157 -13.78 -9.48 -7.25
N ALA A 158 -12.98 -10.47 -6.86
CA ALA A 158 -12.68 -10.76 -5.47
C ALA A 158 -11.65 -9.76 -4.91
N SER A 159 -11.55 -9.69 -3.57
CA SER A 159 -10.63 -8.79 -2.88
C SER A 159 -9.15 -9.00 -3.21
N ASP A 160 -8.78 -10.21 -3.64
CA ASP A 160 -7.42 -10.56 -4.06
C ASP A 160 -7.14 -10.25 -5.54
N GLY A 161 -8.09 -9.64 -6.24
CA GLY A 161 -7.98 -9.30 -7.65
C GLY A 161 -8.47 -10.39 -8.61
N THR A 162 -8.89 -11.56 -8.12
CA THR A 162 -9.44 -12.62 -9.00
C THR A 162 -10.71 -12.13 -9.69
N ILE A 163 -10.76 -12.22 -11.01
CA ILE A 163 -11.90 -11.86 -11.84
C ILE A 163 -12.58 -13.14 -12.31
N ILE A 164 -13.90 -13.20 -12.23
CA ILE A 164 -14.71 -14.30 -12.75
C ILE A 164 -15.78 -13.74 -13.67
N VAL A 165 -15.77 -14.17 -14.92
CA VAL A 165 -16.81 -13.90 -15.91
C VAL A 165 -17.69 -15.15 -16.02
N SER A 166 -18.82 -15.15 -15.32
CA SER A 166 -19.81 -16.21 -15.46
C SER A 166 -20.39 -16.22 -16.89
N PRO A 167 -20.80 -17.37 -17.45
CA PRO A 167 -21.32 -17.45 -18.82
C PRO A 167 -22.47 -16.49 -19.11
N GLN A 168 -22.34 -15.67 -20.16
CA GLN A 168 -23.34 -14.68 -20.59
C GLN A 168 -23.52 -14.73 -22.09
N ASN A 169 -24.76 -14.59 -22.53
CA ASN A 169 -25.06 -14.49 -23.94
C ASN A 169 -24.91 -13.05 -24.38
N THR A 170 -24.14 -12.84 -25.43
CA THR A 170 -23.96 -11.55 -26.09
C THR A 170 -23.96 -11.76 -27.60
N ASN A 171 -23.77 -10.69 -28.36
CA ASN A 171 -23.59 -10.76 -29.79
C ASN A 171 -22.37 -9.97 -30.23
N ILE A 172 -21.82 -10.35 -31.37
CA ILE A 172 -20.74 -9.65 -32.03
C ILE A 172 -21.12 -9.40 -33.49
N ASP A 173 -20.74 -8.24 -34.01
CA ASP A 173 -20.93 -7.92 -35.41
C ASP A 173 -19.71 -8.38 -36.23
N LEU A 174 -19.83 -9.53 -36.88
CA LEU A 174 -18.80 -10.03 -37.80
C LEU A 174 -19.18 -9.65 -39.24
N MET A 175 -18.48 -8.66 -39.78
CA MET A 175 -18.66 -8.21 -41.18
C MET A 175 -20.10 -7.81 -41.54
N GLY A 176 -20.87 -7.24 -40.60
CA GLY A 176 -22.27 -6.84 -40.79
C GLY A 176 -23.30 -7.92 -40.44
N PHE A 177 -22.86 -9.03 -39.85
CA PHE A 177 -23.72 -10.10 -39.35
C PHE A 177 -23.61 -10.21 -37.83
N SER A 178 -24.73 -10.00 -37.14
CA SER A 178 -24.85 -10.29 -35.72
C SER A 178 -24.79 -11.80 -35.50
N VAL A 179 -23.76 -12.26 -34.81
CA VAL A 179 -23.60 -13.66 -34.38
C VAL A 179 -23.78 -13.72 -32.87
N ASP A 180 -24.68 -14.59 -32.42
CA ASP A 180 -24.88 -14.85 -31.00
C ASP A 180 -23.71 -15.69 -30.47
N LEU A 181 -23.17 -15.28 -29.33
CA LEU A 181 -22.08 -15.98 -28.66
C LEU A 181 -22.31 -16.05 -27.15
N THR A 182 -21.71 -17.04 -26.52
CA THR A 182 -21.58 -17.08 -25.06
C THR A 182 -20.15 -16.73 -24.69
N VAL A 183 -19.96 -15.82 -23.74
CA VAL A 183 -18.66 -15.44 -23.21
C VAL A 183 -18.57 -15.85 -21.74
N SER A 184 -17.44 -16.44 -21.36
CA SER A 184 -17.12 -16.81 -19.98
C SER A 184 -15.62 -16.80 -19.79
N GLY A 185 -15.15 -16.84 -18.55
CA GLY A 185 -13.72 -16.94 -18.28
C GLY A 185 -13.36 -16.47 -16.89
N ASP A 186 -12.07 -16.27 -16.70
CA ASP A 186 -11.51 -15.77 -15.45
C ASP A 186 -10.32 -14.86 -15.73
N GLY A 187 -9.77 -14.29 -14.68
CA GLY A 187 -8.64 -13.38 -14.79
C GLY A 187 -8.09 -13.02 -13.43
N LEU A 188 -7.02 -12.24 -13.45
CA LEU A 188 -6.39 -11.73 -12.23
C LEU A 188 -5.92 -10.30 -12.46
N LEU A 189 -6.39 -9.40 -11.62
CA LEU A 189 -5.76 -8.11 -11.42
C LEU A 189 -4.54 -8.33 -10.51
N GLU A 190 -3.33 -8.24 -11.08
CA GLU A 190 -2.09 -8.48 -10.35
C GLU A 190 -1.65 -7.25 -9.54
N THR A 191 -1.86 -6.06 -10.12
CA THR A 191 -1.56 -4.77 -9.52
C THR A 191 -2.61 -3.74 -9.95
N GLU A 192 -2.54 -2.52 -9.40
CA GLU A 192 -3.41 -1.42 -9.84
C GLU A 192 -3.19 -0.98 -11.30
N ASN A 193 -2.15 -1.48 -11.98
CA ASN A 193 -1.82 -1.13 -13.37
C ASN A 193 -1.53 -2.36 -14.26
N SER A 194 -1.73 -3.59 -13.77
CA SER A 194 -1.49 -4.79 -14.56
C SER A 194 -2.40 -5.94 -14.16
N GLY A 195 -2.76 -6.75 -15.15
CA GLY A 195 -3.50 -7.98 -14.94
C GLY A 195 -3.69 -8.74 -16.25
N TYR A 196 -4.54 -9.75 -16.22
CA TYR A 196 -4.96 -10.46 -17.42
C TYR A 196 -6.38 -10.99 -17.27
N MET A 197 -7.00 -11.31 -18.40
CA MET A 197 -8.24 -12.09 -18.49
C MET A 197 -8.07 -13.18 -19.54
N ASP A 198 -8.47 -14.39 -19.21
CA ASP A 198 -8.61 -15.50 -20.13
C ASP A 198 -10.11 -15.72 -20.40
N LEU A 199 -10.54 -15.36 -21.61
CA LEU A 199 -11.95 -15.41 -22.02
C LEU A 199 -12.18 -16.48 -23.08
N ASP A 200 -13.17 -17.32 -22.84
CA ASP A 200 -13.69 -18.31 -23.77
C ASP A 200 -14.97 -17.78 -24.42
N TYR A 201 -15.00 -17.84 -25.76
CA TYR A 201 -16.11 -17.46 -26.61
C TYR A 201 -16.66 -18.71 -27.32
N ASP A 202 -17.92 -19.05 -27.03
CA ASP A 202 -18.67 -20.10 -27.72
C ASP A 202 -19.61 -19.45 -28.75
N LEU A 203 -19.25 -19.50 -30.03
CA LEU A 203 -20.01 -18.94 -31.14
C LEU A 203 -20.95 -20.00 -31.72
N ASP A 204 -22.26 -19.77 -31.72
CA ASP A 204 -23.21 -20.69 -32.38
C ASP A 204 -23.45 -20.27 -33.84
N ILE A 205 -22.77 -20.96 -34.76
CA ILE A 205 -22.85 -20.64 -36.19
C ILE A 205 -23.82 -21.62 -36.88
N PRO A 206 -24.92 -21.15 -37.51
CA PRO A 206 -25.98 -22.02 -38.05
C PRO A 206 -25.54 -23.12 -39.03
N ILE A 207 -24.39 -22.97 -39.68
CA ILE A 207 -23.90 -23.87 -40.74
C ILE A 207 -22.86 -24.87 -40.21
N VAL A 208 -22.08 -24.49 -39.19
CA VAL A 208 -20.94 -25.29 -38.69
C VAL A 208 -21.08 -25.72 -37.23
N GLY A 209 -22.16 -25.30 -36.55
CA GLY A 209 -22.39 -25.54 -35.14
C GLY A 209 -21.51 -24.66 -34.24
N THR A 210 -21.48 -24.98 -32.95
CA THR A 210 -20.72 -24.25 -31.94
C THR A 210 -19.22 -24.31 -32.23
N GLN A 211 -18.57 -23.15 -32.25
CA GLN A 211 -17.12 -23.00 -32.31
C GLN A 211 -16.65 -22.35 -31.02
N ASN A 212 -15.55 -22.84 -30.47
CA ASN A 212 -15.01 -22.36 -29.22
C ASN A 212 -13.69 -21.64 -29.51
N VAL A 213 -13.51 -20.45 -28.95
CA VAL A 213 -12.28 -19.68 -29.05
C VAL A 213 -11.85 -19.23 -27.68
N SER A 214 -10.59 -19.50 -27.36
CA SER A 214 -9.96 -18.97 -26.16
C SER A 214 -9.11 -17.74 -26.53
N CYS A 215 -9.19 -16.72 -25.70
CA CYS A 215 -8.42 -15.49 -25.80
C CYS A 215 -7.71 -15.22 -24.48
N SER A 216 -6.39 -15.03 -24.52
CA SER A 216 -5.65 -14.47 -23.39
C SER A 216 -5.44 -12.99 -23.61
N ILE A 217 -5.91 -12.16 -22.68
CA ILE A 217 -5.94 -10.71 -22.81
C ILE A 217 -5.09 -10.11 -21.70
N ILE A 218 -3.94 -9.52 -22.06
CA ILE A 218 -3.11 -8.79 -21.11
C ILE A 218 -3.73 -7.40 -20.89
N LEU A 219 -3.80 -6.97 -19.63
CA LEU A 219 -4.30 -5.66 -19.21
C LEU A 219 -3.15 -4.80 -18.68
N THR A 220 -3.04 -3.57 -19.18
CA THR A 220 -2.04 -2.59 -18.71
C THR A 220 -2.63 -1.19 -18.55
N ARG A 221 -2.06 -0.40 -17.62
CA ARG A 221 -2.40 1.00 -17.37
C ARG A 221 -1.17 1.88 -17.18
#